data_AF-A0A1V3NDN4-F1
#
_entry.id   AF-A0A1V3NDN4-F1
#
_cell.length_a   1.000
_cell.length_b   1.000
_cell.length_c   1.000
_cell.angle_alpha   90.00
_cell.angle_beta   90.00
_cell.angle_gamma   90.00
#
_symmetry.space_group_name_H-M   'P 1'
#
loop_
_entity.id
_entity.type
_entity.pdbx_description
1 polymer ?
#
loop_
_entity_poly.entity_id
_entity_poly.type
_entity_poly.pdbx_seq_one_letter_code
_entity_poly.pdbx_strand_id
1 'polypeptide(L)'
;MLAQALTHVEAAVGHARKDDWEQVAVLDGQCRALVEVLTSNGSERDPAELADGLSIIRERYRELLALAEAHRDRLAESVRSSVQGRAG
;
A
#
# COMPACT_ATOMS: atom_id res chain seq x y z
N MET A 1 -9.30 11.95 10.25
CA MET A 1 -9.06 10.49 10.21
C MET A 1 -9.20 9.91 8.81
N LEU A 2 -10.37 9.99 8.14
CA LEU A 2 -10.52 9.42 6.78
C LEU A 2 -9.58 10.10 5.76
N ALA A 3 -9.58 11.43 5.71
CA ALA A 3 -8.66 12.20 4.86
C ALA A 3 -7.18 11.82 5.11
N GLN A 4 -6.81 11.59 6.37
CA GLN A 4 -5.44 11.22 6.73
C GLN A 4 -5.09 9.79 6.30
N ALA A 5 -6.02 8.84 6.43
CA ALA A 5 -5.85 7.48 5.91
C ALA A 5 -5.67 7.50 4.38
N LEU A 6 -6.43 8.34 3.68
CA LEU A 6 -6.29 8.58 2.24
C LEU A 6 -4.91 9.16 1.89
N THR A 7 -4.44 10.16 2.65
CA THR A 7 -3.09 10.72 2.46
C THR A 7 -2.00 9.65 2.64
N HIS A 8 -2.11 8.81 3.66
CA HIS A 8 -1.12 7.76 3.90
C HIS A 8 -1.09 6.72 2.79
N VAL A 9 -2.25 6.26 2.29
CA VAL A 9 -2.27 5.25 1.23
C VAL A 9 -1.80 5.82 -0.12
N GLU A 10 -2.11 7.07 -0.44
CA GLU A 10 -1.58 7.76 -1.63
C GLU A 10 -0.06 7.95 -1.54
N ALA A 11 0.44 8.34 -0.37
CA ALA A 11 1.87 8.45 -0.12
C ALA A 11 2.56 7.07 -0.25
N ALA A 12 1.95 6.01 0.29
CA ALA A 12 2.48 4.65 0.17
C ALA A 12 2.61 4.23 -1.31
N VAL A 13 1.58 4.48 -2.13
CA VAL A 13 1.67 4.26 -3.60
C VAL A 13 2.83 5.06 -4.21
N GLY A 14 3.01 6.31 -3.80
CA GLY A 14 4.11 7.16 -4.23
C GLY A 14 5.50 6.61 -3.90
N HIS A 15 5.68 6.01 -2.72
CA HIS A 15 6.92 5.36 -2.31
C HIS A 15 7.13 4.01 -2.99
N ALA A 16 6.07 3.21 -3.17
CA ALA A 16 6.13 1.94 -3.90
C ALA A 16 6.61 2.12 -5.34
N ARG A 17 6.14 3.17 -6.04
CA ARG A 17 6.60 3.52 -7.39
C ARG A 17 8.09 3.90 -7.45
N LYS A 18 8.69 4.26 -6.31
CA LYS A 18 10.12 4.58 -6.16
C LYS A 18 10.91 3.41 -5.56
N ASP A 19 10.30 2.24 -5.43
CA ASP A 19 10.88 1.05 -4.79
C ASP A 19 11.30 1.26 -3.31
N ASP A 20 10.72 2.26 -2.63
CA ASP A 20 10.97 2.57 -1.22
C ASP A 20 10.02 1.79 -0.29
N TRP A 21 10.23 0.48 -0.21
CA TRP A 21 9.34 -0.45 0.49
C TRP A 21 9.34 -0.30 2.02
N GLU A 22 10.40 0.26 2.59
CA GLU A 22 10.46 0.57 4.02
C GLU A 22 9.44 1.65 4.36
N GLN A 23 9.42 2.74 3.60
CA GLN A 23 8.46 3.82 3.82
C GLN A 23 7.03 3.40 3.47
N VAL A 24 6.84 2.51 2.49
CA VAL A 24 5.54 1.87 2.20
C VAL A 24 5.01 1.15 3.43
N ALA A 25 5.82 0.32 4.10
CA ALA A 25 5.39 -0.44 5.27
C ALA A 25 4.95 0.46 6.44
N VAL A 26 5.69 1.56 6.67
CA VAL A 26 5.33 2.56 7.69
C VAL A 26 3.98 3.22 7.40
N LEU A 27 3.79 3.70 6.17
CA LEU A 27 2.56 4.40 5.76
C LEU A 27 1.35 3.46 5.71
N ASP A 28 1.55 2.23 5.25
CA ASP A 28 0.54 1.17 5.26
C ASP A 28 0.07 0.87 6.69
N GLY A 29 1.01 0.70 7.64
CA GLY A 29 0.68 0.53 9.06
C GLY A 29 -0.16 1.68 9.63
N GLN A 30 0.22 2.93 9.32
CA GLN A 30 -0.52 4.13 9.73
C GLN A 30 -1.92 4.19 9.11
N CYS A 31 -2.06 3.85 7.82
CA CYS A 31 -3.35 3.80 7.14
C CYS A 31 -4.27 2.76 7.80
N ARG A 32 -3.78 1.53 8.02
CA ARG A 32 -4.56 0.45 8.64
C ARG A 32 -5.04 0.82 10.05
N ALA A 33 -4.19 1.41 10.88
CA ALA A 33 -4.57 1.84 12.22
C ALA A 33 -5.71 2.87 12.19
N LEU A 34 -5.68 3.81 11.24
CA LEU A 34 -6.77 4.78 11.08
C LEU A 34 -8.05 4.12 10.56
N VAL A 35 -7.97 3.19 9.59
CA VAL A 35 -9.14 2.46 9.07
C VAL A 35 -9.81 1.62 10.15
N GLU A 36 -9.04 1.00 11.04
CA GLU A 36 -9.57 0.25 12.19
C GLU A 36 -10.38 1.17 13.12
N VAL A 37 -9.84 2.34 13.46
CA VAL A 37 -10.54 3.34 14.28
C VAL A 37 -11.81 3.86 13.56
N LEU A 38 -11.73 4.06 12.24
CA LEU A 38 -12.86 4.53 11.43
C LEU A 38 -14.02 3.54 11.38
N THR A 39 -13.71 2.25 11.27
CA THR A 39 -14.71 1.17 11.20
C THR A 39 -15.28 0.81 12.57
N SER A 40 -14.52 1.04 13.64
CA SER A 40 -14.95 0.77 15.03
C SER A 40 -15.86 1.88 15.61
N ASN A 41 -15.71 3.14 15.17
CA ASN A 41 -16.43 4.30 15.71
C ASN A 41 -17.55 4.81 14.78
N GLY A 42 -18.22 3.90 14.05
CA GLY A 42 -19.09 4.20 12.91
C GLY A 42 -20.41 4.97 13.16
N SER A 43 -20.59 5.60 14.32
CA SER A 43 -21.88 6.20 14.72
C SER A 43 -22.02 7.71 14.48
N GLU A 44 -20.96 8.45 14.10
CA GLU A 44 -21.03 9.92 13.95
C GLU A 44 -20.74 10.45 12.54
N ARG A 45 -20.50 9.58 11.54
CA ARG A 45 -20.10 10.01 10.20
C ARG A 45 -21.10 9.64 9.13
N ASP A 46 -21.16 10.43 8.06
CA ASP A 46 -21.96 10.12 6.89
C ASP A 46 -21.54 8.75 6.32
N PRO A 47 -22.45 7.77 6.29
CA PRO A 47 -22.16 6.45 5.74
C PRO A 47 -21.70 6.47 4.28
N ALA A 48 -22.20 7.42 3.47
CA ALA A 48 -21.83 7.55 2.07
C ALA A 48 -20.37 8.01 1.93
N GLU A 49 -19.97 9.05 2.67
CA GLU A 49 -18.60 9.56 2.69
C GLU A 49 -17.60 8.47 3.13
N LEU A 50 -17.97 7.70 4.17
CA LEU A 50 -17.12 6.62 4.66
C LEU A 50 -16.98 5.50 3.62
N ALA A 51 -18.08 5.10 2.97
CA ALA A 51 -18.06 4.06 1.94
C ALA A 51 -17.20 4.46 0.72
N ASP A 52 -17.32 5.71 0.27
CA ASP A 52 -16.53 6.25 -0.83
C ASP A 52 -15.04 6.28 -0.49
N GLY A 53 -14.70 6.80 0.69
CA GLY A 53 -13.31 6.86 1.15
C GLY A 53 -12.67 5.47 1.31
N LEU A 54 -13.39 4.51 1.89
CA LEU A 54 -12.91 3.13 2.00
C LEU A 54 -12.76 2.46 0.63
N SER A 55 -13.63 2.79 -0.34
CA SER A 55 -13.52 2.30 -1.72
C SER A 55 -12.25 2.81 -2.40
N ILE A 56 -11.88 4.08 -2.19
CA ILE A 56 -10.62 4.66 -2.69
C ILE A 56 -9.42 3.95 -2.04
N ILE A 57 -9.43 3.77 -0.72
CA ILE A 57 -8.35 3.07 0.00
C ILE A 57 -8.17 1.66 -0.54
N ARG A 58 -9.26 0.91 -0.76
CA ARG A 58 -9.22 -0.43 -1.36
C ARG A 58 -8.57 -0.43 -2.73
N GLU A 59 -8.87 0.55 -3.57
CA GLU A 59 -8.29 0.64 -4.91
C GLU A 59 -6.77 0.91 -4.86
N ARG A 60 -6.32 1.76 -3.93
CA ARG A 60 -4.89 2.00 -3.72
C ARG A 60 -4.15 0.78 -3.19
N TYR A 61 -4.80 -0.04 -2.37
CA TYR A 61 -4.22 -1.32 -1.95
C TYR A 61 -4.08 -2.34 -3.09
N ARG A 62 -5.01 -2.35 -4.06
CA ARG A 62 -4.85 -3.17 -5.28
C ARG A 62 -3.66 -2.71 -6.10
N GLU A 63 -3.49 -1.40 -6.23
CA GLU A 63 -2.33 -0.84 -6.91
C GLU A 63 -1.01 -1.19 -6.19
N LEU A 64 -0.95 -1.05 -4.87
CA LEU A 64 0.20 -1.47 -4.06
C LEU A 64 0.54 -2.94 -4.25
N LEU A 65 -0.48 -3.82 -4.28
CA LEU A 65 -0.28 -5.25 -4.53
C LEU A 65 0.36 -5.49 -5.90
N ALA A 66 -0.17 -4.86 -6.95
CA ALA A 66 0.38 -5.00 -8.30
C ALA A 66 1.84 -4.51 -8.39
N LEU A 67 2.16 -3.39 -7.74
CA LEU A 67 3.54 -2.87 -7.66
C LEU A 67 4.47 -3.83 -6.91
N ALA A 68 4.00 -4.42 -5.81
CA ALA A 68 4.79 -5.35 -5.01
C ALA A 68 5.05 -6.66 -5.77
N GLU A 69 4.06 -7.18 -6.50
CA GLU A 69 4.22 -8.34 -7.38
C GLU A 69 5.26 -8.09 -8.47
N ALA A 70 5.14 -6.95 -9.17
CA ALA A 70 6.12 -6.56 -10.18
C ALA A 70 7.54 -6.37 -9.60
N HIS A 71 7.67 -5.82 -8.39
CA HIS A 71 8.96 -5.69 -7.71
C HIS A 71 9.54 -7.06 -7.35
N ARG A 72 8.73 -7.97 -6.80
CA ARG A 72 9.14 -9.35 -6.47
C ARG A 72 9.63 -10.09 -7.71
N ASP A 73 8.94 -9.96 -8.83
CA ASP A 73 9.33 -10.63 -10.08
C ASP A 73 10.66 -10.09 -10.62
N ARG A 74 10.88 -8.76 -10.54
CA ARG A 74 12.18 -8.14 -10.87
C ARG A 74 13.31 -8.63 -9.95
N LEU A 75 13.07 -8.73 -8.65
CA LEU A 75 14.07 -9.26 -7.70
C LEU A 75 14.38 -10.73 -7.98
N ALA A 76 13.37 -11.55 -8.24
CA ALA A 76 13.55 -12.97 -8.56
C ALA A 76 14.42 -13.16 -9.82
N GLU A 77 14.22 -12.33 -10.83
CA GLU A 77 15.04 -12.34 -12.05
C GLU A 77 16.48 -11.91 -11.77
N SER A 78 16.68 -10.86 -10.98
CA SER A 78 18.01 -10.38 -10.59
C SER A 78 18.81 -11.43 -9.82
N VAL A 79 18.15 -12.16 -8.91
CA VAL A 79 18.77 -13.28 -8.18
C VAL A 79 19.15 -14.42 -9.12
N ARG A 80 18.26 -14.84 -10.02
CA ARG A 80 18.55 -15.90 -11.00
C ARG A 80 19.75 -15.55 -11.89
N SER A 81 19.77 -14.34 -12.44
CA SER A 81 20.87 -13.83 -13.27
C SER A 81 22.20 -13.80 -12.51
N SER A 82 22.18 -13.37 -11.24
CA SER A 82 23.38 -13.30 -10.40
C SER A 82 23.96 -14.68 -10.06
N VAL A 83 23.11 -15.69 -9.89
CA VAL A 83 23.54 -17.07 -9.63
C VAL A 83 24.11 -17.72 -10.90
N GLN A 84 23.47 -17.52 -12.05
CA GLN A 84 23.97 -18.04 -13.33
C GLN A 84 25.31 -17.43 -13.74
N GLY A 85 25.49 -16.12 -13.55
CA GLY A 85 26.76 -15.44 -13.85
C GLY A 85 27.95 -15.85 -12.95
N ARG A 86 27.71 -16.55 -11.84
CA ARG A 86 28.74 -17.10 -10.95
C ARG A 86 29.13 -18.54 -11.28
N ALA A 87 28.34 -19.23 -12.10
CA ALA A 87 28.52 -20.65 -12.42
C ALA A 87 29.18 -20.89 -13.79
N GLY A 88 29.50 -19.84 -14.55
CA GLY A 88 30.29 -19.88 -15.79
C GLY A 88 31.61 -19.15 -15.63
#